data_AF-A0A066WNS9-F1
#
_entry.id   AF-A0A066WNS9-F1
#
_cell.length_a   1.000
_cell.length_b   1.000
_cell.length_c   1.000
_cell.angle_alpha   90.00
_cell.angle_beta   90.00
_cell.angle_gamma   90.00
#
_symmetry.space_group_name_H-M   'P 1'
#
loop_
_entity.id
_entity.type
_entity.pdbx_description
1 polymer ?
#
loop_
_entity_poly.entity_id
_entity_poly.type
_entity_poly.pdbx_seq_one_letter_code
_entity_poly.pdbx_strand_id
1 'polypeptide(L)'
;MKKRLSLFLAIITMTLSSYAQSNQNKESVKWFKKASEVISYQLNNATQTYKPGKNPRSVNPDGTVRLAGLTDWTTGFFPGSLWYGYELTGDKKLAEEAKKFTLALDSIRYIKNTHDLGFMLYCSYGNAYRITNDKIYLPALSDGAANLAARFDPKIGVIRSWDFSWWHYPVIIDNMMNLEYLYWAAQEFNKPDYSKVADTHALTTMKNHFRKNYSSYHVVDYDPKTGKVLRKATHQGLTDESSWARGQGWGLYGYTLCYKNTKNPKFLQQAEHIASFIMNHPRMPKDKVPVWDFDVHNAMDTEERAPRDASAAAVIASALLDLSTQVKDGKKYADYAEDILKSLSSDSYLAKPGENSYFLLKHSVGAFLYNSEIDTPLDYADYYYLEALNRYAAIKKIDAVKNDYSVN
;
A
#
# COMPACT_ATOMS: atom_id res chain seq x y z
N MET A 1 23.46 -55.62 5.23
CA MET A 1 23.95 -54.38 4.59
C MET A 1 22.83 -53.42 4.16
N LYS A 2 21.76 -53.86 3.47
CA LYS A 2 20.68 -52.97 2.97
C LYS A 2 20.02 -52.06 4.04
N LYS A 3 19.66 -52.58 5.23
CA LYS A 3 19.04 -51.78 6.30
C LYS A 3 19.95 -50.68 6.90
N ARG A 4 21.27 -50.92 6.97
CA ARG A 4 22.23 -49.92 7.49
C ARG A 4 22.48 -48.80 6.48
N LEU A 5 22.48 -49.12 5.18
CA LEU A 5 22.61 -48.13 4.10
C LEU A 5 21.39 -47.21 4.02
N SER A 6 20.17 -47.74 4.20
CA SER A 6 18.94 -46.94 4.24
C SER A 6 18.86 -45.98 5.42
N LEU A 7 19.35 -46.39 6.60
CA LEU A 7 19.39 -45.54 7.78
C LEU A 7 20.43 -44.40 7.63
N PHE A 8 21.57 -44.72 7.03
CA PHE A 8 22.61 -43.71 6.73
C PHE A 8 22.13 -42.70 5.69
N LEU A 9 21.42 -43.16 4.64
CA LEU A 9 20.81 -42.26 3.65
C LEU A 9 19.75 -41.35 4.29
N ALA A 10 18.91 -41.88 5.18
CA ALA A 10 17.87 -41.12 5.86
C ALA A 10 18.45 -40.01 6.77
N ILE A 11 19.52 -40.31 7.50
CA ILE A 11 20.23 -39.35 8.35
C ILE A 11 20.91 -38.26 7.50
N ILE A 12 21.55 -38.64 6.38
CA ILE A 12 22.15 -37.68 5.45
C ILE A 12 21.07 -36.77 4.85
N THR A 13 19.92 -37.30 4.41
CA THR A 13 18.82 -36.48 3.91
C THR A 13 18.23 -35.55 4.98
N MET A 14 18.07 -36.02 6.23
CA MET A 14 17.60 -35.16 7.32
C MET A 14 18.60 -34.03 7.62
N THR A 15 19.90 -34.33 7.72
CA THR A 15 20.92 -33.31 7.97
C THR A 15 21.05 -32.29 6.84
N LEU A 16 20.96 -32.73 5.57
CA LEU A 16 20.96 -31.82 4.41
C LEU A 16 19.72 -30.93 4.38
N SER A 17 18.54 -31.46 4.69
CA SER A 17 17.30 -30.67 4.81
C SER A 17 17.37 -29.66 5.96
N SER A 18 17.90 -30.04 7.13
CA SER A 18 18.08 -29.14 8.26
C SER A 18 19.09 -28.03 7.96
N TYR A 19 20.20 -28.35 7.29
CA TYR A 19 21.24 -27.38 6.95
C TYR A 19 20.76 -26.38 5.89
N ALA A 20 20.07 -26.87 4.85
CA ALA A 20 19.45 -26.04 3.80
C ALA A 20 18.37 -25.10 4.36
N GLN A 21 17.53 -25.59 5.27
CA GLN A 21 16.52 -24.77 5.94
C GLN A 21 17.16 -23.71 6.86
N SER A 22 18.28 -24.03 7.54
CA SER A 22 19.00 -23.05 8.36
C SER A 22 19.67 -21.93 7.54
N ASN A 23 20.18 -22.24 6.34
CA ASN A 23 20.83 -21.26 5.48
C ASN A 23 19.84 -20.34 4.76
N GLN A 24 18.70 -20.88 4.28
CA GLN A 24 17.62 -20.04 3.75
C GLN A 24 17.07 -19.06 4.80
N ASN A 25 16.95 -19.49 6.06
CA ASN A 25 16.50 -18.62 7.15
C ASN A 25 17.53 -17.53 7.51
N LYS A 26 18.83 -17.78 7.26
CA LYS A 26 19.89 -16.78 7.48
C LYS A 26 19.95 -15.73 6.36
N GLU A 27 19.76 -16.12 5.10
CA GLU A 27 19.70 -15.16 3.98
C GLU A 27 18.43 -14.31 3.99
N SER A 28 17.27 -14.90 4.32
CA SER A 28 15.99 -14.18 4.40
C SER A 28 15.98 -13.06 5.45
N VAL A 29 16.86 -13.13 6.45
CA VAL A 29 17.01 -12.11 7.50
C VAL A 29 18.04 -11.04 7.12
N LYS A 30 19.02 -11.35 6.26
CA LYS A 30 20.12 -10.42 5.96
C LYS A 30 19.68 -9.20 5.15
N TRP A 31 18.94 -9.40 4.06
CA TRP A 31 18.43 -8.29 3.24
C TRP A 31 17.45 -7.43 4.03
N PHE A 32 16.60 -8.08 4.85
CA PHE A 32 15.62 -7.43 5.70
C PHE A 32 16.31 -6.55 6.74
N LYS A 33 17.32 -7.07 7.46
CA LYS A 33 18.07 -6.29 8.46
C LYS A 33 18.78 -5.08 7.83
N LYS A 34 19.45 -5.26 6.68
CA LYS A 34 20.08 -4.15 5.94
C LYS A 34 19.03 -3.07 5.59
N ALA A 35 17.86 -3.48 5.10
CA ALA A 35 16.79 -2.55 4.80
C ALA A 35 16.29 -1.81 6.06
N SER A 36 16.10 -2.51 7.18
CA SER A 36 15.69 -1.89 8.45
C SER A 36 16.67 -0.84 8.96
N GLU A 37 17.98 -1.06 8.82
CA GLU A 37 19.03 -0.08 9.19
C GLU A 37 18.91 1.20 8.33
N VAL A 38 18.73 1.05 7.01
CA VAL A 38 18.50 2.18 6.10
C VAL A 38 17.22 2.93 6.46
N ILE A 39 16.13 2.20 6.73
CA ILE A 39 14.84 2.79 7.13
C ILE A 39 14.98 3.64 8.39
N SER A 40 15.63 3.09 9.41
CA SER A 40 15.87 3.80 10.68
C SER A 40 16.65 5.09 10.44
N TYR A 41 17.68 5.05 9.59
CA TYR A 41 18.48 6.23 9.25
C TYR A 41 17.66 7.27 8.48
N GLN A 42 17.00 6.87 7.39
CA GLN A 42 16.27 7.78 6.52
C GLN A 42 15.14 8.47 7.28
N LEU A 43 14.31 7.74 8.03
CA LEU A 43 13.18 8.32 8.75
C LEU A 43 13.62 9.30 9.86
N ASN A 44 14.66 8.97 10.64
CA ASN A 44 15.16 9.88 11.68
C ASN A 44 15.77 11.18 11.12
N ASN A 45 16.34 11.14 9.92
CA ASN A 45 16.86 12.36 9.27
C ASN A 45 15.76 13.14 8.54
N ALA A 46 14.75 12.44 8.00
CA ALA A 46 13.56 13.07 7.44
C ALA A 46 12.81 13.89 8.49
N THR A 47 12.65 13.39 9.72
CA THR A 47 11.98 14.13 10.81
C THR A 47 12.73 15.37 11.29
N GLN A 48 14.05 15.39 11.14
CA GLN A 48 14.89 16.56 11.43
C GLN A 48 14.87 17.60 10.30
N THR A 49 14.55 17.17 9.08
CA THR A 49 14.59 18.01 7.87
C THR A 49 13.23 18.64 7.57
N TYR A 50 12.17 17.83 7.64
CA TYR A 50 10.81 18.25 7.29
C TYR A 50 10.07 18.79 8.51
N LYS A 51 8.97 19.51 8.27
CA LYS A 51 8.18 20.15 9.33
C LYS A 51 6.79 19.53 9.42
N PRO A 52 6.25 19.27 10.62
CA PRO A 52 4.87 18.81 10.78
C PRO A 52 3.87 19.69 10.02
N GLY A 53 2.97 19.07 9.25
CA GLY A 53 1.99 19.76 8.40
C GLY A 53 2.52 20.20 7.02
N LYS A 54 3.80 19.95 6.73
CA LYS A 54 4.46 20.12 5.43
C LYS A 54 5.26 18.86 5.11
N ASN A 55 4.55 17.79 4.85
CA ASN A 55 5.11 16.45 4.76
C ASN A 55 5.83 16.24 3.42
N PRO A 56 6.93 15.48 3.36
CA PRO A 56 7.59 15.18 2.09
C PRO A 56 6.68 14.31 1.22
N ARG A 57 6.51 14.67 -0.06
CA ARG A 57 5.66 13.95 -1.02
C ARG A 57 6.48 13.26 -2.11
N SER A 58 7.33 14.03 -2.79
CA SER A 58 8.18 13.55 -3.89
C SER A 58 9.38 14.48 -4.11
N VAL A 59 10.22 14.16 -5.09
CA VAL A 59 11.32 15.04 -5.54
C VAL A 59 11.05 15.54 -6.96
N ASN A 60 11.19 16.85 -7.16
CA ASN A 60 11.03 17.53 -8.45
C ASN A 60 12.25 17.28 -9.37
N PRO A 61 12.13 17.52 -10.69
CA PRO A 61 13.25 17.37 -11.62
C PRO A 61 14.48 18.21 -11.29
N ASP A 62 14.32 19.33 -10.59
CA ASP A 62 15.41 20.21 -10.14
C ASP A 62 16.06 19.76 -8.82
N GLY A 63 15.63 18.64 -8.24
CA GLY A 63 16.12 18.10 -6.98
C GLY A 63 15.43 18.68 -5.73
N THR A 64 14.55 19.67 -5.87
CA THR A 64 13.78 20.20 -4.73
C THR A 64 12.69 19.24 -4.29
N VAL A 65 12.37 19.23 -3.00
CA VAL A 65 11.32 18.35 -2.45
C VAL A 65 9.95 19.00 -2.63
N ARG A 66 9.02 18.29 -3.26
CA ARG A 66 7.60 18.63 -3.25
C ARG A 66 7.02 18.26 -1.88
N LEU A 67 6.39 19.23 -1.22
CA LEU A 67 5.76 19.03 0.08
C LEU A 67 4.24 18.89 -0.07
N ALA A 68 3.66 17.91 0.63
CA ALA A 68 2.23 17.74 0.85
C ALA A 68 1.76 18.63 2.00
N GLY A 69 0.90 19.58 1.67
CA GLY A 69 0.17 20.39 2.66
C GLY A 69 -1.03 19.65 3.26
N LEU A 70 -1.84 20.35 4.06
CA LEU A 70 -2.98 19.76 4.77
C LEU A 70 -4.13 19.30 3.86
N THR A 71 -4.23 19.83 2.64
CA THR A 71 -5.26 19.44 1.65
C THR A 71 -4.74 18.48 0.59
N ASP A 72 -3.47 18.07 0.67
CA ASP A 72 -2.90 17.09 -0.25
C ASP A 72 -3.32 15.68 0.20
N TRP A 73 -3.82 14.86 -0.73
CA TRP A 73 -4.28 13.50 -0.45
C TRP A 73 -3.17 12.59 0.10
N THR A 74 -1.89 12.91 -0.17
CA THR A 74 -0.76 12.09 0.28
C THR A 74 -0.29 12.43 1.70
N THR A 75 -0.80 13.52 2.29
CA THR A 75 -0.23 14.10 3.52
C THR A 75 -0.23 13.14 4.72
N GLY A 76 -1.11 12.14 4.74
CA GLY A 76 -1.17 11.13 5.79
C GLY A 76 -0.10 10.04 5.73
N PHE A 77 0.59 9.86 4.60
CA PHE A 77 1.52 8.74 4.43
C PHE A 77 2.81 8.90 5.22
N PHE A 78 3.43 10.09 5.22
CA PHE A 78 4.68 10.29 5.97
C PHE A 78 4.55 10.02 7.48
N PRO A 79 3.58 10.59 8.23
CA PRO A 79 3.38 10.19 9.63
C PRO A 79 3.06 8.69 9.79
N GLY A 80 2.34 8.10 8.84
CA GLY A 80 2.12 6.65 8.79
C GLY A 80 3.42 5.84 8.66
N SER A 81 4.34 6.28 7.81
CA SER A 81 5.68 5.69 7.65
C SER A 81 6.50 5.82 8.93
N LEU A 82 6.38 6.92 9.68
CA LEU A 82 7.05 7.05 10.99
C LEU A 82 6.50 6.05 12.01
N TRP A 83 5.18 5.84 12.04
CA TRP A 83 4.55 4.83 12.88
C TRP A 83 4.99 3.40 12.51
N TYR A 84 5.01 3.05 11.23
CA TYR A 84 5.52 1.74 10.80
C TYR A 84 7.03 1.58 11.00
N GLY A 85 7.80 2.66 10.87
CA GLY A 85 9.22 2.67 11.21
C GLY A 85 9.44 2.36 12.69
N TYR A 86 8.62 2.95 13.57
CA TYR A 86 8.64 2.63 15.00
C TYR A 86 8.31 1.15 15.26
N GLU A 87 7.24 0.59 14.68
CA GLU A 87 6.90 -0.83 14.86
C GLU A 87 8.02 -1.77 14.38
N LEU A 88 8.68 -1.43 13.28
CA LEU A 88 9.73 -2.25 12.67
C LEU A 88 11.05 -2.24 13.47
N THR A 89 11.39 -1.10 14.07
CA THR A 89 12.72 -0.85 14.68
C THR A 89 12.70 -0.76 16.20
N GLY A 90 11.54 -0.48 16.79
CA GLY A 90 11.39 -0.13 18.21
C GLY A 90 11.97 1.25 18.59
N ASP A 91 12.40 2.08 17.63
CA ASP A 91 12.99 3.40 17.90
C ASP A 91 11.93 4.39 18.42
N LYS A 92 12.00 4.70 19.72
CA LYS A 92 11.06 5.60 20.39
C LYS A 92 11.10 7.03 19.82
N LYS A 93 12.21 7.48 19.24
CA LYS A 93 12.29 8.80 18.60
C LYS A 93 11.33 8.88 17.42
N LEU A 94 11.20 7.80 16.64
CA LEU A 94 10.23 7.74 15.54
C LEU A 94 8.80 7.85 16.05
N ALA A 95 8.46 7.23 17.18
CA ALA A 95 7.12 7.37 17.78
C ALA A 95 6.84 8.81 18.26
N GLU A 96 7.82 9.48 18.87
CA GLU A 96 7.72 10.87 19.30
C GLU A 96 7.50 11.83 18.12
N GLU A 97 8.26 11.64 17.04
CA GLU A 97 8.09 12.43 15.82
C GLU A 97 6.78 12.08 15.08
N ALA A 98 6.42 10.80 14.99
CA ALA A 98 5.15 10.36 14.39
C ALA A 98 3.95 11.03 15.05
N LYS A 99 3.96 11.17 16.39
CA LYS A 99 2.95 11.93 17.13
C LYS A 99 2.87 13.39 16.67
N LYS A 100 4.01 14.10 16.57
CA LYS A 100 4.03 15.51 16.13
C LYS A 100 3.50 15.67 14.70
N PHE A 101 3.98 14.84 13.78
CA PHE A 101 3.57 14.87 12.37
C PHE A 101 2.10 14.49 12.19
N THR A 102 1.57 13.56 13.01
CA THR A 102 0.15 13.19 12.99
C THR A 102 -0.73 14.32 13.51
N LEU A 103 -0.42 14.88 14.69
CA LEU A 103 -1.26 15.92 15.32
C LEU A 103 -1.29 17.23 14.52
N ALA A 104 -0.27 17.50 13.72
CA ALA A 104 -0.26 18.64 12.79
C ALA A 104 -1.33 18.55 11.68
N LEU A 105 -1.96 17.37 11.49
CA LEU A 105 -2.98 17.13 10.47
C LEU A 105 -4.43 17.26 10.99
N ASP A 106 -4.66 17.79 12.21
CA ASP A 106 -6.00 17.85 12.83
C ASP A 106 -7.09 18.47 11.93
N SER A 107 -6.76 19.52 11.17
CA SER A 107 -7.74 20.22 10.34
C SER A 107 -8.34 19.38 9.20
N ILE A 108 -7.71 18.27 8.82
CA ILE A 108 -8.21 17.34 7.79
C ILE A 108 -9.58 16.78 8.18
N ARG A 109 -9.86 16.64 9.49
CA ARG A 109 -11.14 16.16 10.00
C ARG A 109 -12.35 16.96 9.51
N TYR A 110 -12.16 18.20 9.03
CA TYR A 110 -13.21 19.08 8.52
C TYR A 110 -13.37 19.04 6.99
N ILE A 111 -12.51 18.32 6.27
CA ILE A 111 -12.56 18.19 4.81
C ILE A 111 -13.73 17.29 4.40
N LYS A 112 -14.51 17.72 3.40
CA LYS A 112 -15.76 17.04 2.96
C LYS A 112 -15.80 16.71 1.46
N ASN A 113 -14.82 17.20 0.69
CA ASN A 113 -14.85 17.21 -0.77
C ASN A 113 -13.96 16.13 -1.43
N THR A 114 -13.44 15.17 -0.65
CA THR A 114 -12.63 14.06 -1.16
C THR A 114 -12.93 12.74 -0.45
N HIS A 115 -12.77 11.63 -1.16
CA HIS A 115 -12.74 10.29 -0.58
C HIS A 115 -11.44 9.96 0.18
N ASP A 116 -10.37 10.74 0.00
CA ASP A 116 -9.01 10.42 0.47
C ASP A 116 -8.84 10.58 1.98
N LEU A 117 -9.92 10.83 2.72
CA LEU A 117 -9.89 10.91 4.18
C LEU A 117 -9.34 9.64 4.82
N GLY A 118 -9.47 8.47 4.16
CA GLY A 118 -8.82 7.24 4.59
C GLY A 118 -7.29 7.36 4.49
N PHE A 119 -6.74 7.72 3.33
CA PHE A 119 -5.30 7.95 3.20
C PHE A 119 -4.78 9.05 4.13
N MET A 120 -5.54 10.14 4.27
CA MET A 120 -5.08 11.32 5.01
C MET A 120 -5.13 11.10 6.53
N LEU A 121 -6.25 10.60 7.07
CA LEU A 121 -6.46 10.41 8.52
C LEU A 121 -6.19 8.99 8.98
N TYR A 122 -6.62 7.98 8.22
CA TYR A 122 -6.50 6.60 8.70
C TYR A 122 -5.05 6.08 8.63
N CYS A 123 -4.28 6.47 7.61
CA CYS A 123 -2.84 6.16 7.57
C CYS A 123 -2.04 6.88 8.65
N SER A 124 -2.51 8.05 9.13
CA SER A 124 -1.86 8.86 10.17
C SER A 124 -2.44 8.60 11.57
N TYR A 125 -3.57 9.23 11.89
CA TYR A 125 -4.31 9.08 13.15
C TYR A 125 -4.74 7.64 13.41
N GLY A 126 -5.16 6.89 12.39
CA GLY A 126 -5.60 5.50 12.55
C GLY A 126 -4.45 4.62 13.04
N ASN A 127 -3.27 4.74 12.43
CA ASN A 127 -2.05 4.09 12.90
C ASN A 127 -1.64 4.57 14.31
N ALA A 128 -1.68 5.88 14.56
CA ALA A 128 -1.36 6.44 15.88
C ALA A 128 -2.24 5.83 16.99
N TYR A 129 -3.56 5.77 16.78
CA TYR A 129 -4.48 5.18 17.72
C TYR A 129 -4.27 3.67 17.88
N ARG A 130 -4.12 2.94 16.78
CA ARG A 130 -3.85 1.48 16.80
C ARG A 130 -2.63 1.12 17.65
N ILE A 131 -1.56 1.90 17.55
CA ILE A 131 -0.28 1.63 18.21
C ILE A 131 -0.28 2.09 19.67
N THR A 132 -0.84 3.26 19.96
CA THR A 132 -0.72 3.89 21.28
C THR A 132 -1.94 3.72 22.18
N ASN A 133 -3.10 3.43 21.58
CA ASN A 133 -4.42 3.47 22.22
C ASN A 133 -4.73 4.82 22.91
N ASP A 134 -4.04 5.90 22.52
CA ASP A 134 -4.24 7.22 23.09
C ASP A 134 -5.49 7.89 22.49
N LYS A 135 -6.45 8.24 23.35
CA LYS A 135 -7.75 8.76 22.92
C LYS A 135 -7.69 10.16 22.30
N ILE A 136 -6.56 10.86 22.37
CA ILE A 136 -6.40 12.15 21.68
C ILE A 136 -6.65 12.07 20.17
N TYR A 137 -6.45 10.90 19.57
CA TYR A 137 -6.60 10.70 18.12
C TYR A 137 -8.06 10.44 17.69
N LEU A 138 -8.93 10.02 18.61
CA LEU A 138 -10.29 9.60 18.29
C LEU A 138 -11.21 10.71 17.75
N PRO A 139 -11.17 11.96 18.24
CA PRO A 139 -12.06 13.01 17.72
C PRO A 139 -11.86 13.28 16.22
N ALA A 140 -10.61 13.40 15.75
CA ALA A 140 -10.32 13.57 14.34
C ALA A 140 -10.77 12.35 13.51
N LEU A 141 -10.61 11.15 14.08
CA LEU A 141 -11.04 9.90 13.45
C LEU A 141 -12.57 9.79 13.31
N SER A 142 -13.31 10.21 14.34
CA SER A 142 -14.78 10.21 14.31
C SER A 142 -15.32 11.17 13.24
N ASP A 143 -14.81 12.41 13.24
CA ASP A 143 -15.27 13.44 12.31
C ASP A 143 -14.91 13.12 10.86
N GLY A 144 -13.68 12.63 10.63
CA GLY A 144 -13.24 12.21 9.30
C GLY A 144 -14.06 11.05 8.74
N ALA A 145 -14.35 10.03 9.56
CA ALA A 145 -15.19 8.91 9.14
C ALA A 145 -16.62 9.36 8.80
N ALA A 146 -17.20 10.27 9.58
CA ALA A 146 -18.50 10.86 9.28
C ALA A 146 -18.50 11.63 7.94
N ASN A 147 -17.48 12.42 7.68
CA ASN A 147 -17.34 13.16 6.41
C ASN A 147 -17.10 12.23 5.21
N LEU A 148 -16.33 11.15 5.38
CA LEU A 148 -16.14 10.14 4.35
C LEU A 148 -17.45 9.40 4.03
N ALA A 149 -18.17 8.96 5.07
CA ALA A 149 -19.46 8.29 4.92
C ALA A 149 -20.51 9.21 4.27
N ALA A 150 -20.49 10.51 4.56
CA ALA A 150 -21.41 11.50 3.96
C ALA A 150 -21.24 11.66 2.44
N ARG A 151 -20.12 11.20 1.86
CA ARG A 151 -19.90 11.20 0.40
C ARG A 151 -20.56 10.00 -0.30
N PHE A 152 -21.13 9.06 0.44
CA PHE A 152 -21.87 7.93 -0.11
C PHE A 152 -23.24 8.36 -0.64
N ASP A 153 -23.56 7.97 -1.88
CA ASP A 153 -24.91 8.08 -2.41
C ASP A 153 -25.60 6.70 -2.37
N PRO A 154 -26.68 6.51 -1.57
CA PRO A 154 -27.35 5.22 -1.44
C PRO A 154 -28.10 4.76 -2.68
N LYS A 155 -28.41 5.66 -3.62
CA LYS A 155 -29.08 5.32 -4.88
C LYS A 155 -28.10 4.79 -5.90
N ILE A 156 -26.89 5.35 -5.95
CA ILE A 156 -25.81 4.87 -6.83
C ILE A 156 -25.08 3.69 -6.20
N GLY A 157 -24.95 3.67 -4.87
CA GLY A 157 -24.31 2.61 -4.10
C GLY A 157 -22.79 2.76 -4.00
N VAL A 158 -22.26 3.98 -4.08
CA VAL A 158 -20.82 4.28 -4.08
C VAL A 158 -20.53 5.60 -3.37
N ILE A 159 -19.26 5.78 -3.01
CA ILE A 159 -18.71 7.01 -2.43
C ILE A 159 -18.16 7.83 -3.60
N ARG A 160 -18.53 9.11 -3.68
CA ARG A 160 -17.99 10.01 -4.70
C ARG A 160 -16.51 10.28 -4.44
N SER A 161 -15.66 10.08 -5.44
CA SER A 161 -14.21 10.28 -5.26
C SER A 161 -13.84 11.76 -5.18
N TRP A 162 -14.16 12.55 -6.21
CA TRP A 162 -13.90 13.99 -6.28
C TRP A 162 -15.12 14.78 -6.74
N ASP A 163 -15.06 16.11 -6.55
CA ASP A 163 -16.12 17.06 -6.90
C ASP A 163 -15.81 17.87 -8.18
N PHE A 164 -14.88 17.39 -9.02
CA PHE A 164 -14.55 18.03 -10.31
C PHE A 164 -15.77 18.10 -11.25
N SER A 165 -15.99 19.27 -11.86
CA SER A 165 -17.21 19.59 -12.60
C SER A 165 -17.34 18.89 -13.96
N TRP A 166 -16.25 18.38 -14.53
CA TRP A 166 -16.26 17.65 -15.81
C TRP A 166 -16.61 16.16 -15.68
N TRP A 167 -16.95 15.71 -14.47
CA TRP A 167 -17.49 14.38 -14.18
C TRP A 167 -18.85 14.50 -13.49
N HIS A 168 -19.76 13.57 -13.75
CA HIS A 168 -21.11 13.63 -13.16
C HIS A 168 -21.10 13.11 -11.72
N TYR A 169 -20.68 11.86 -11.54
CA TYR A 169 -20.48 11.21 -10.26
C TYR A 169 -19.31 10.20 -10.40
N PRO A 170 -18.07 10.69 -10.31
CA PRO A 170 -16.88 9.89 -10.55
C PRO A 170 -16.49 9.03 -9.34
N VAL A 171 -16.16 7.78 -9.62
CA VAL A 171 -15.59 6.84 -8.66
C VAL A 171 -14.30 6.26 -9.22
N ILE A 172 -13.20 6.40 -8.49
CA ILE A 172 -11.91 5.80 -8.87
C ILE A 172 -11.58 4.56 -8.05
N ILE A 173 -10.74 3.69 -8.61
CA ILE A 173 -10.38 2.42 -7.97
C ILE A 173 -9.67 2.61 -6.61
N ASP A 174 -8.94 3.71 -6.45
CA ASP A 174 -8.25 4.16 -5.23
C ASP A 174 -9.23 4.33 -4.06
N ASN A 175 -10.52 4.60 -4.35
CA ASN A 175 -11.56 4.72 -3.33
C ASN A 175 -11.70 3.44 -2.49
N MET A 176 -11.33 2.28 -3.06
CA MET A 176 -11.35 1.01 -2.35
C MET A 176 -10.44 1.01 -1.12
N MET A 177 -9.33 1.75 -1.16
CA MET A 177 -8.36 1.85 -0.06
C MET A 177 -8.94 2.63 1.12
N ASN A 178 -9.78 3.61 0.84
CA ASN A 178 -10.39 4.47 1.86
C ASN A 178 -11.51 3.77 2.65
N LEU A 179 -11.96 2.59 2.20
CA LEU A 179 -13.00 1.82 2.88
C LEU A 179 -12.54 1.23 4.23
N GLU A 180 -11.23 1.02 4.41
CA GLU A 180 -10.66 0.52 5.67
C GLU A 180 -11.11 1.36 6.87
N TYR A 181 -11.07 2.67 6.66
CA TYR A 181 -11.42 3.65 7.67
C TYR A 181 -12.88 3.51 8.11
N LEU A 182 -13.79 3.27 7.16
CA LEU A 182 -15.21 3.07 7.47
C LEU A 182 -15.47 1.73 8.16
N TYR A 183 -14.79 0.64 7.77
CA TYR A 183 -14.91 -0.64 8.47
C TYR A 183 -14.46 -0.53 9.93
N TRP A 184 -13.32 0.10 10.17
CA TRP A 184 -12.81 0.33 11.53
C TRP A 184 -13.74 1.25 12.34
N ALA A 185 -14.16 2.38 11.76
CA ALA A 185 -15.00 3.36 12.44
C ALA A 185 -16.39 2.80 12.77
N ALA A 186 -16.90 1.86 11.98
CA ALA A 186 -18.15 1.16 12.27
C ALA A 186 -18.09 0.43 13.62
N GLN A 187 -16.97 -0.24 13.90
CA GLN A 187 -16.74 -0.97 15.13
C GLN A 187 -16.41 -0.01 16.28
N GLU A 188 -15.43 0.87 16.09
CA GLU A 188 -14.95 1.78 17.14
C GLU A 188 -16.04 2.72 17.66
N PHE A 189 -16.88 3.27 16.76
CA PHE A 189 -17.89 4.27 17.12
C PHE A 189 -19.32 3.73 17.16
N ASN A 190 -19.49 2.41 17.11
CA ASN A 190 -20.81 1.74 17.07
C ASN A 190 -21.71 2.30 15.94
N LYS A 191 -21.15 2.41 14.73
CA LYS A 191 -21.82 2.92 13.52
C LYS A 191 -21.94 1.81 12.46
N PRO A 192 -22.83 0.82 12.63
CA PRO A 192 -22.94 -0.32 11.71
C PRO A 192 -23.24 0.09 10.26
N ASP A 193 -23.88 1.23 10.03
CA ASP A 193 -24.13 1.77 8.70
C ASP A 193 -22.84 2.06 7.92
N TYR A 194 -21.71 2.35 8.58
CA TYR A 194 -20.44 2.59 7.90
C TYR A 194 -19.90 1.32 7.22
N SER A 195 -20.03 0.15 7.84
CA SER A 195 -19.69 -1.12 7.19
C SER A 195 -20.61 -1.40 6.01
N LYS A 196 -21.91 -1.11 6.13
CA LYS A 196 -22.87 -1.27 5.03
C LYS A 196 -22.54 -0.36 3.84
N VAL A 197 -22.13 0.89 4.10
CA VAL A 197 -21.64 1.83 3.09
C VAL A 197 -20.42 1.24 2.38
N ALA A 198 -19.43 0.77 3.14
CA ALA A 198 -18.21 0.19 2.58
C ALA A 198 -18.48 -1.09 1.76
N ASP A 199 -19.33 -2.00 2.24
CA ASP A 199 -19.74 -3.21 1.53
C ASP A 199 -20.46 -2.88 0.22
N THR A 200 -21.39 -1.92 0.26
CA THR A 200 -22.17 -1.52 -0.92
C THR A 200 -21.26 -0.88 -1.96
N HIS A 201 -20.33 -0.02 -1.52
CA HIS A 201 -19.29 0.54 -2.39
C HIS A 201 -18.47 -0.58 -3.05
N ALA A 202 -17.90 -1.49 -2.26
CA ALA A 202 -17.04 -2.55 -2.75
C ALA A 202 -17.75 -3.49 -3.75
N LEU A 203 -19.02 -3.83 -3.51
CA LEU A 203 -19.84 -4.64 -4.42
C LEU A 203 -20.17 -3.90 -5.71
N THR A 204 -20.46 -2.60 -5.65
CA THR A 204 -20.75 -1.80 -6.85
C THR A 204 -19.50 -1.58 -7.69
N THR A 205 -18.36 -1.30 -7.06
CA THR A 205 -17.04 -1.23 -7.70
C THR A 205 -16.69 -2.57 -8.35
N MET A 206 -16.97 -3.70 -7.70
CA MET A 206 -16.67 -5.04 -8.25
C MET A 206 -17.39 -5.28 -9.58
N LYS A 207 -18.66 -4.84 -9.64
CA LYS A 207 -19.50 -4.98 -10.82
C LYS A 207 -19.04 -4.09 -11.99
N ASN A 208 -18.59 -2.87 -11.70
CA ASN A 208 -18.45 -1.84 -12.72
C ASN A 208 -17.00 -1.52 -13.10
N HIS A 209 -16.04 -1.58 -12.17
CA HIS A 209 -14.64 -1.21 -12.43
C HIS A 209 -13.82 -2.31 -13.08
N PHE A 210 -14.28 -3.56 -13.08
CA PHE A 210 -13.49 -4.69 -13.58
C PHE A 210 -13.90 -5.12 -14.98
N ARG A 211 -12.89 -5.41 -15.80
CA ARG A 211 -13.02 -6.05 -17.11
C ARG A 211 -13.12 -7.57 -16.93
N LYS A 212 -13.44 -8.29 -18.02
CA LYS A 212 -13.60 -9.76 -17.99
C LYS A 212 -12.34 -10.52 -17.58
N ASN A 213 -11.16 -9.95 -17.84
CA ASN A 213 -9.85 -10.51 -17.46
C ASN A 213 -9.37 -10.04 -16.08
N TYR A 214 -10.23 -9.38 -15.30
CA TYR A 214 -9.95 -8.84 -13.97
C TYR A 214 -8.97 -7.66 -13.92
N SER A 215 -8.57 -7.08 -15.06
CA SER A 215 -7.96 -5.75 -15.04
C SER A 215 -9.02 -4.70 -14.72
N SER A 216 -8.62 -3.64 -14.01
CA SER A 216 -9.51 -2.55 -13.61
C SER A 216 -9.40 -1.32 -14.51
N TYR A 217 -10.53 -0.66 -14.73
CA TYR A 217 -10.57 0.74 -15.13
C TYR A 217 -10.10 1.61 -13.96
N HIS A 218 -9.56 2.80 -14.26
CA HIS A 218 -9.25 3.77 -13.21
C HIS A 218 -10.53 4.42 -12.69
N VAL A 219 -11.37 4.96 -13.59
CA VAL A 219 -12.55 5.78 -13.26
C VAL A 219 -13.83 5.15 -13.82
N VAL A 220 -14.91 5.16 -13.05
CA VAL A 220 -16.27 4.94 -13.54
C VAL A 220 -17.12 6.16 -13.19
N ASP A 221 -17.76 6.75 -14.19
CA ASP A 221 -18.68 7.89 -14.03
C ASP A 221 -20.13 7.38 -14.04
N TYR A 222 -20.93 7.86 -13.08
CA TYR A 222 -22.32 7.47 -12.91
C TYR A 222 -23.27 8.64 -13.15
N ASP A 223 -24.46 8.35 -13.64
CA ASP A 223 -25.56 9.30 -13.69
C ASP A 223 -26.09 9.52 -12.26
N PRO A 224 -25.99 10.73 -11.68
CA PRO A 224 -26.45 11.00 -10.31
C PRO A 224 -27.96 10.84 -10.15
N LYS A 225 -28.74 10.92 -11.24
CA LYS A 225 -30.20 10.74 -11.21
C LYS A 225 -30.61 9.29 -11.35
N THR A 226 -29.82 8.40 -11.94
CA THR A 226 -30.28 7.02 -12.23
C THR A 226 -29.38 5.93 -11.65
N GLY A 227 -28.15 6.25 -11.25
CA GLY A 227 -27.14 5.28 -10.81
C GLY A 227 -26.58 4.42 -11.95
N LYS A 228 -26.92 4.71 -13.22
CA LYS A 228 -26.38 4.01 -14.37
C LYS A 228 -24.95 4.46 -14.66
N VAL A 229 -24.11 3.53 -15.11
CA VAL A 229 -22.77 3.85 -15.61
C VAL A 229 -22.90 4.64 -16.91
N LEU A 230 -22.28 5.82 -16.96
CA LEU A 230 -22.19 6.67 -18.14
C LEU A 230 -20.93 6.38 -18.96
N ARG A 231 -19.78 6.25 -18.27
CA ARG A 231 -18.48 6.01 -18.89
C ARG A 231 -17.57 5.24 -17.95
N LYS A 232 -16.68 4.44 -18.53
CA LYS A 232 -15.50 3.86 -17.86
C LYS A 232 -14.27 4.41 -18.55
N ALA A 233 -13.31 4.91 -17.79
CA ALA A 233 -12.22 5.70 -18.33
C ALA A 233 -10.94 5.59 -17.49
N THR A 234 -9.90 6.26 -17.96
CA THR A 234 -8.67 6.49 -17.23
C THR A 234 -8.54 7.93 -16.77
N HIS A 235 -7.78 8.14 -15.68
CA HIS A 235 -7.22 9.44 -15.35
C HIS A 235 -5.69 9.39 -15.44
N GLN A 236 -5.04 8.38 -14.87
CA GLN A 236 -3.57 8.29 -14.81
C GLN A 236 -2.95 7.12 -15.60
N GLY A 237 -3.76 6.23 -16.17
CA GLY A 237 -3.32 5.15 -17.05
C GLY A 237 -3.11 5.59 -18.49
N LEU A 238 -2.54 4.70 -19.30
CA LEU A 238 -2.22 4.93 -20.71
C LEU A 238 -3.45 5.22 -21.58
N THR A 239 -4.53 4.45 -21.44
CA THR A 239 -5.80 4.60 -22.16
C THR A 239 -6.97 4.21 -21.27
N ASP A 240 -8.20 4.48 -21.70
CA ASP A 240 -9.40 4.01 -20.99
C ASP A 240 -9.43 2.48 -20.87
N GLU A 241 -8.83 1.76 -21.82
CA GLU A 241 -8.76 0.30 -21.86
C GLU A 241 -7.53 -0.28 -21.15
N SER A 242 -6.56 0.54 -20.76
CA SER A 242 -5.31 0.07 -20.18
C SER A 242 -5.42 -0.34 -18.71
N SER A 243 -4.37 -1.00 -18.24
CA SER A 243 -4.24 -1.58 -16.91
C SER A 243 -3.15 -0.83 -16.13
N TRP A 244 -3.47 0.40 -15.71
CA TRP A 244 -2.60 1.22 -14.87
C TRP A 244 -2.17 0.47 -13.60
N ALA A 245 -0.86 0.30 -13.40
CA ALA A 245 -0.31 -0.69 -12.49
C ALA A 245 -0.72 -0.44 -11.03
N ARG A 246 -0.63 0.81 -10.57
CA ARG A 246 -1.05 1.18 -9.21
C ARG A 246 -2.55 1.01 -8.99
N GLY A 247 -3.38 1.28 -9.99
CA GLY A 247 -4.82 1.00 -9.94
C GLY A 247 -5.15 -0.48 -9.82
N GLN A 248 -4.34 -1.36 -10.41
CA GLN A 248 -4.46 -2.81 -10.19
C GLN A 248 -4.08 -3.17 -8.75
N GLY A 249 -3.00 -2.55 -8.23
CA GLY A 249 -2.59 -2.67 -6.83
C GLY A 249 -3.69 -2.26 -5.84
N TRP A 250 -4.35 -1.12 -6.07
CA TRP A 250 -5.49 -0.66 -5.26
C TRP A 250 -6.67 -1.61 -5.29
N GLY A 251 -7.00 -2.17 -6.46
CA GLY A 251 -8.02 -3.22 -6.57
C GLY A 251 -7.66 -4.43 -5.72
N LEU A 252 -6.44 -4.97 -5.89
CA LEU A 252 -5.98 -6.14 -5.14
C LEU A 252 -6.01 -5.90 -3.62
N TYR A 253 -5.42 -4.79 -3.19
CA TYR A 253 -5.38 -4.43 -1.77
C TYR A 253 -6.79 -4.23 -1.23
N GLY A 254 -7.60 -3.41 -1.90
CA GLY A 254 -8.95 -3.08 -1.48
C GLY A 254 -9.86 -4.29 -1.30
N TYR A 255 -9.83 -5.27 -2.20
CA TYR A 255 -10.63 -6.49 -2.04
C TYR A 255 -10.09 -7.45 -0.98
N THR A 256 -8.77 -7.54 -0.84
CA THR A 256 -8.14 -8.30 0.26
C THR A 256 -8.58 -7.74 1.61
N LEU A 257 -8.53 -6.41 1.75
CA LEU A 257 -9.00 -5.69 2.92
C LEU A 257 -10.50 -5.88 3.17
N CYS A 258 -11.34 -5.75 2.15
CA CYS A 258 -12.79 -5.93 2.30
C CYS A 258 -13.11 -7.35 2.79
N TYR A 259 -12.42 -8.38 2.27
CA TYR A 259 -12.59 -9.75 2.79
C TYR A 259 -12.15 -9.86 4.25
N LYS A 260 -11.01 -9.29 4.62
CA LYS A 260 -10.52 -9.30 6.02
C LYS A 260 -11.57 -8.79 7.00
N ASN A 261 -12.26 -7.70 6.66
CA ASN A 261 -13.23 -7.03 7.52
C ASN A 261 -14.63 -7.67 7.53
N THR A 262 -15.02 -8.39 6.48
CA THR A 262 -16.42 -8.82 6.27
C THR A 262 -16.59 -10.33 6.20
N LYS A 263 -15.49 -11.05 5.91
CA LYS A 263 -15.47 -12.47 5.52
C LYS A 263 -16.38 -12.81 4.34
N ASN A 264 -16.77 -11.84 3.52
CA ASN A 264 -17.60 -12.07 2.35
C ASN A 264 -16.80 -12.78 1.23
N PRO A 265 -17.14 -14.03 0.87
CA PRO A 265 -16.34 -14.82 -0.07
C PRO A 265 -16.23 -14.22 -1.47
N LYS A 266 -17.15 -13.33 -1.87
CA LYS A 266 -17.05 -12.61 -3.15
C LYS A 266 -15.83 -11.70 -3.20
N PHE A 267 -15.49 -11.05 -2.08
CA PHE A 267 -14.31 -10.19 -2.01
C PHE A 267 -13.02 -11.01 -2.06
N LEU A 268 -12.98 -12.18 -1.39
CA LEU A 268 -11.83 -13.09 -1.48
C LEU A 268 -11.61 -13.56 -2.91
N GLN A 269 -12.67 -14.05 -3.57
CA GLN A 269 -12.60 -14.52 -4.94
C GLN A 269 -12.12 -13.40 -5.89
N GLN A 270 -12.64 -12.18 -5.72
CA GLN A 270 -12.19 -11.03 -6.51
C GLN A 270 -10.71 -10.73 -6.28
N ALA A 271 -10.23 -10.73 -5.04
CA ALA A 271 -8.82 -10.53 -4.71
C ALA A 271 -7.92 -11.61 -5.34
N GLU A 272 -8.31 -12.89 -5.27
CA GLU A 272 -7.55 -13.99 -5.89
C GLU A 272 -7.48 -13.86 -7.42
N HIS A 273 -8.56 -13.41 -8.07
CA HIS A 273 -8.58 -13.17 -9.51
C HIS A 273 -7.70 -11.99 -9.93
N ILE A 274 -7.75 -10.86 -9.20
CA ILE A 274 -6.88 -9.71 -9.47
C ILE A 274 -5.41 -10.10 -9.23
N ALA A 275 -5.11 -10.83 -8.15
CA ALA A 275 -3.76 -11.35 -7.88
C ALA A 275 -3.28 -12.23 -9.03
N SER A 276 -4.14 -13.13 -9.54
CA SER A 276 -3.83 -13.98 -10.69
C SER A 276 -3.57 -13.16 -11.96
N PHE A 277 -4.34 -12.11 -12.22
CA PHE A 277 -4.10 -11.20 -13.34
C PHE A 277 -2.73 -10.53 -13.25
N ILE A 278 -2.39 -9.97 -12.07
CA ILE A 278 -1.12 -9.26 -11.84
C ILE A 278 0.07 -10.22 -11.92
N MET A 279 0.04 -11.33 -11.17
CA MET A 279 1.17 -12.25 -11.03
C MET A 279 1.47 -13.03 -12.31
N ASN A 280 0.46 -13.27 -13.14
CA ASN A 280 0.60 -13.98 -14.41
C ASN A 280 0.57 -13.03 -15.61
N HIS A 281 0.67 -11.72 -15.40
CA HIS A 281 0.62 -10.76 -16.50
C HIS A 281 1.81 -11.01 -17.44
N PRO A 282 1.60 -11.16 -18.77
CA PRO A 282 2.68 -11.49 -19.70
C PRO A 282 3.76 -10.40 -19.79
N ARG A 283 3.43 -9.19 -19.32
CA ARG A 283 4.34 -8.03 -19.25
C ARG A 283 4.83 -7.69 -17.86
N MET A 284 4.64 -8.59 -16.89
CA MET A 284 5.26 -8.43 -15.57
C MET A 284 6.79 -8.60 -15.69
N PRO A 285 7.60 -7.62 -15.27
CA PRO A 285 9.05 -7.76 -15.34
C PRO A 285 9.61 -8.83 -14.41
N LYS A 286 10.83 -9.30 -14.68
CA LYS A 286 11.43 -10.45 -13.95
C LYS A 286 11.64 -10.19 -12.46
N ASP A 287 12.00 -8.96 -12.11
CA ASP A 287 12.17 -8.47 -10.74
C ASP A 287 10.83 -8.11 -10.06
N LYS A 288 9.69 -8.33 -10.73
CA LYS A 288 8.31 -8.20 -10.21
C LYS A 288 7.90 -6.79 -9.77
N VAL A 289 8.68 -5.77 -10.12
CA VAL A 289 8.28 -4.36 -9.98
C VAL A 289 7.64 -3.93 -11.30
N PRO A 290 6.33 -3.63 -11.39
CA PRO A 290 5.71 -3.34 -12.67
C PRO A 290 6.20 -2.00 -13.25
N VAL A 291 6.07 -1.83 -14.57
CA VAL A 291 6.05 -0.51 -15.20
C VAL A 291 4.78 0.24 -14.79
N TRP A 292 4.73 1.56 -14.99
CA TRP A 292 3.60 2.40 -14.55
C TRP A 292 2.22 1.99 -15.11
N ASP A 293 2.17 1.36 -16.29
CA ASP A 293 0.97 0.76 -16.85
C ASP A 293 1.33 -0.52 -17.62
N PHE A 294 0.62 -1.61 -17.35
CA PHE A 294 0.94 -2.92 -17.95
C PHE A 294 0.75 -2.96 -19.47
N ASP A 295 -0.01 -2.03 -20.04
CA ASP A 295 -0.37 -2.05 -21.45
C ASP A 295 0.53 -1.20 -22.35
N VAL A 296 1.55 -0.52 -21.81
CA VAL A 296 2.53 0.23 -22.60
C VAL A 296 3.34 -0.68 -23.54
N HIS A 297 3.64 -0.18 -24.74
CA HIS A 297 4.32 -0.95 -25.79
C HIS A 297 5.73 -1.41 -25.39
N ASN A 298 6.41 -0.64 -24.55
CA ASN A 298 7.75 -0.87 -24.02
C ASN A 298 7.73 -1.30 -22.53
N ALA A 299 6.73 -2.10 -22.14
CA ALA A 299 6.58 -2.61 -20.76
C ALA A 299 7.62 -3.67 -20.38
N MET A 300 8.14 -4.40 -21.37
CA MET A 300 9.12 -5.46 -21.18
C MET A 300 10.52 -4.89 -20.93
N ASP A 301 11.37 -5.66 -20.24
CA ASP A 301 12.78 -5.30 -19.99
C ASP A 301 13.57 -5.22 -21.33
N THR A 302 13.58 -4.02 -21.90
CA THR A 302 14.20 -3.61 -23.16
C THR A 302 15.09 -2.38 -22.92
N GLU A 303 15.91 -1.97 -23.88
CA GLU A 303 16.80 -0.81 -23.74
C GLU A 303 16.03 0.51 -23.49
N GLU A 304 14.86 0.67 -24.12
CA GLU A 304 13.97 1.83 -23.97
C GLU A 304 12.74 1.52 -23.12
N ARG A 305 12.92 0.82 -21.99
CA ARG A 305 11.82 0.40 -21.11
C ARG A 305 11.08 1.61 -20.52
N ALA A 306 9.75 1.51 -20.43
CA ALA A 306 8.95 2.44 -19.65
C ALA A 306 9.41 2.53 -18.18
N PRO A 307 9.21 3.68 -17.50
CA PRO A 307 9.55 3.79 -16.08
C PRO A 307 8.81 2.78 -15.21
N ARG A 308 9.50 2.26 -14.20
CA ARG A 308 8.91 1.40 -13.17
C ARG A 308 8.05 2.23 -12.22
N ASP A 309 7.09 1.57 -11.58
CA ASP A 309 6.33 2.15 -10.49
C ASP A 309 6.50 1.32 -9.22
N ALA A 310 7.54 1.65 -8.45
CA ALA A 310 7.84 1.00 -7.17
C ALA A 310 6.67 1.12 -6.17
N SER A 311 5.89 2.19 -6.25
CA SER A 311 4.69 2.36 -5.43
C SER A 311 3.65 1.27 -5.70
N ALA A 312 3.38 0.92 -6.97
CA ALA A 312 2.50 -0.18 -7.31
C ALA A 312 3.03 -1.52 -6.77
N ALA A 313 4.34 -1.75 -6.86
CA ALA A 313 4.96 -2.97 -6.32
C ALA A 313 4.79 -3.08 -4.81
N ALA A 314 5.03 -2.00 -4.07
CA ALA A 314 4.91 -1.96 -2.61
C ALA A 314 3.48 -2.29 -2.15
N VAL A 315 2.48 -1.71 -2.81
CA VAL A 315 1.06 -1.96 -2.56
C VAL A 315 0.69 -3.41 -2.84
N ILE A 316 1.12 -3.95 -3.99
CA ILE A 316 0.88 -5.34 -4.38
C ILE A 316 1.52 -6.28 -3.36
N ALA A 317 2.77 -6.05 -2.96
CA ALA A 317 3.45 -6.87 -1.97
C ALA A 317 2.70 -6.89 -0.64
N SER A 318 2.26 -5.72 -0.14
CA SER A 318 1.51 -5.65 1.10
C SER A 318 0.18 -6.41 1.02
N ALA A 319 -0.55 -6.26 -0.08
CA ALA A 319 -1.82 -6.93 -0.31
C ALA A 319 -1.66 -8.45 -0.42
N LEU A 320 -0.65 -8.92 -1.16
CA LEU A 320 -0.37 -10.35 -1.32
C LEU A 320 0.04 -11.01 0.01
N LEU A 321 0.77 -10.31 0.88
CA LEU A 321 1.10 -10.81 2.22
C LEU A 321 -0.17 -10.99 3.06
N ASP A 322 -1.07 -10.02 3.08
CA ASP A 322 -2.32 -10.13 3.84
C ASP A 322 -3.24 -11.22 3.24
N LEU A 323 -3.36 -11.28 1.91
CA LEU A 323 -4.10 -12.31 1.19
C LEU A 323 -3.56 -13.72 1.49
N SER A 324 -2.23 -13.88 1.60
CA SER A 324 -1.59 -15.16 1.91
C SER A 324 -2.05 -15.76 3.25
N THR A 325 -2.46 -14.91 4.20
CA THR A 325 -2.97 -15.34 5.51
C THR A 325 -4.46 -15.65 5.52
N GLN A 326 -5.17 -15.31 4.44
CA GLN A 326 -6.63 -15.37 4.32
C GLN A 326 -7.10 -16.54 3.45
N VAL A 327 -6.24 -17.09 2.61
CA VAL A 327 -6.52 -18.25 1.74
C VAL A 327 -5.96 -19.55 2.32
N LYS A 328 -6.47 -20.70 1.84
CA LYS A 328 -5.98 -22.03 2.25
C LYS A 328 -4.55 -22.33 1.77
N ASP A 329 -4.22 -21.93 0.54
CA ASP A 329 -2.89 -22.12 -0.06
C ASP A 329 -2.26 -20.77 -0.40
N GLY A 330 -1.79 -20.09 0.65
CA GLY A 330 -1.26 -18.74 0.57
C GLY A 330 0.21 -18.64 0.18
N LYS A 331 0.94 -19.76 0.12
CA LYS A 331 2.40 -19.76 -0.05
C LYS A 331 2.81 -19.04 -1.34
N LYS A 332 2.10 -19.27 -2.44
CA LYS A 332 2.35 -18.61 -3.73
C LYS A 332 2.26 -17.07 -3.65
N TYR A 333 1.37 -16.54 -2.81
CA TYR A 333 1.21 -15.10 -2.61
C TYR A 333 2.32 -14.54 -1.72
N ALA A 334 2.65 -15.25 -0.63
CA ALA A 334 3.74 -14.87 0.27
C ALA A 334 5.11 -14.90 -0.42
N ASP A 335 5.40 -15.93 -1.22
CA ASP A 335 6.65 -16.04 -1.97
C ASP A 335 6.77 -14.93 -3.03
N TYR A 336 5.68 -14.64 -3.75
CA TYR A 336 5.67 -13.57 -4.75
C TYR A 336 5.90 -12.19 -4.11
N ALA A 337 5.27 -11.93 -2.96
CA ALA A 337 5.49 -10.71 -2.20
C ALA A 337 6.91 -10.60 -1.65
N GLU A 338 7.48 -11.71 -1.17
CA GLU A 338 8.89 -11.76 -0.72
C GLU A 338 9.86 -11.38 -1.85
N ASP A 339 9.61 -11.87 -3.07
CA ASP A 339 10.42 -11.52 -4.24
C ASP A 339 10.31 -10.03 -4.60
N ILE A 340 9.10 -9.44 -4.54
CA ILE A 340 8.92 -7.99 -4.71
C ILE A 340 9.73 -7.24 -3.65
N LEU A 341 9.61 -7.63 -2.38
CA LEU A 341 10.30 -6.96 -1.28
C LEU A 341 11.82 -7.03 -1.43
N LYS A 342 12.37 -8.18 -1.84
CA LYS A 342 13.80 -8.31 -2.14
C LYS A 342 14.24 -7.37 -3.26
N SER A 343 13.44 -7.23 -4.32
CA SER A 343 13.70 -6.26 -5.39
C SER A 343 13.67 -4.83 -4.86
N LEU A 344 12.62 -4.44 -4.11
CA LEU A 344 12.49 -3.10 -3.54
C LEU A 344 13.60 -2.77 -2.52
N SER A 345 14.11 -3.77 -1.80
CA SER A 345 15.23 -3.62 -0.85
C SER A 345 16.61 -3.69 -1.50
N SER A 346 16.71 -3.91 -2.81
CA SER A 346 17.98 -3.91 -3.54
C SER A 346 18.50 -2.48 -3.76
N ASP A 347 19.79 -2.34 -4.06
CA ASP A 347 20.40 -1.03 -4.34
C ASP A 347 19.77 -0.33 -5.57
N SER A 348 19.05 -1.07 -6.43
CA SER A 348 18.29 -0.52 -7.55
C SER A 348 17.13 0.35 -7.08
N TYR A 349 16.43 0.00 -6.00
CA TYR A 349 15.20 0.70 -5.57
C TYR A 349 15.33 1.35 -4.19
N LEU A 350 16.02 0.72 -3.24
CA LEU A 350 16.24 1.30 -1.91
C LEU A 350 17.33 2.38 -1.99
N ALA A 351 17.04 3.55 -1.43
CA ALA A 351 18.01 4.63 -1.30
C ALA A 351 19.16 4.23 -0.38
N LYS A 352 20.36 4.77 -0.62
CA LYS A 352 21.45 4.68 0.36
C LYS A 352 21.19 5.68 1.51
N PRO A 353 21.70 5.41 2.72
CA PRO A 353 21.59 6.35 3.83
C PRO A 353 22.07 7.76 3.44
N GLY A 354 21.20 8.76 3.62
CA GLY A 354 21.48 10.17 3.38
C GLY A 354 21.20 10.64 1.95
N GLU A 355 20.87 9.73 1.04
CA GLU A 355 20.49 10.06 -0.33
C GLU A 355 18.96 10.19 -0.49
N ASN A 356 18.53 10.50 -1.72
CA ASN A 356 17.12 10.48 -2.14
C ASN A 356 16.20 11.38 -1.30
N SER A 357 16.73 12.50 -0.79
CA SER A 357 16.00 13.43 0.10
C SER A 357 15.32 12.72 1.28
N TYR A 358 15.97 11.69 1.81
CA TYR A 358 15.49 10.85 2.92
C TYR A 358 14.23 10.02 2.65
N PHE A 359 13.78 9.91 1.39
CA PHE A 359 12.80 8.89 1.00
C PHE A 359 13.46 7.50 0.95
N LEU A 360 12.68 6.46 1.20
CA LEU A 360 13.15 5.07 1.23
C LEU A 360 13.33 4.52 -0.18
N LEU A 361 12.27 4.56 -0.99
CA LEU A 361 12.26 3.98 -2.33
C LEU A 361 12.46 5.02 -3.41
N LYS A 362 13.10 4.59 -4.50
CA LYS A 362 13.24 5.31 -5.77
C LYS A 362 12.23 4.77 -6.78
N HIS A 363 12.16 5.40 -7.95
CA HIS A 363 11.53 4.85 -9.16
C HIS A 363 10.03 4.55 -9.03
N SER A 364 9.26 5.52 -8.55
CA SER A 364 7.78 5.52 -8.65
C SER A 364 7.29 6.48 -9.73
N VAL A 365 6.04 6.31 -10.17
CA VAL A 365 5.42 7.19 -11.17
C VAL A 365 4.06 7.67 -10.68
N GLY A 366 3.93 8.98 -10.42
CA GLY A 366 2.67 9.60 -10.01
C GLY A 366 1.66 9.62 -11.15
N ALA A 367 1.91 10.41 -12.20
CA ALA A 367 0.97 10.56 -13.31
C ALA A 367 1.71 10.82 -14.63
N PHE A 368 2.07 9.74 -15.33
CA PHE A 368 2.94 9.76 -16.50
C PHE A 368 2.45 10.70 -17.62
N LEU A 369 1.19 10.56 -18.03
CA LEU A 369 0.61 11.38 -19.11
C LEU A 369 0.43 12.86 -18.75
N TYR A 370 0.59 13.22 -17.47
CA TYR A 370 0.58 14.61 -17.00
C TYR A 370 1.99 15.20 -16.84
N ASN A 371 3.04 14.47 -17.23
CA ASN A 371 4.42 14.85 -16.97
C ASN A 371 4.68 15.20 -15.49
N SER A 372 4.06 14.43 -14.59
CA SER A 372 4.03 14.71 -13.16
C SER A 372 4.57 13.52 -12.38
N GLU A 373 5.60 13.78 -11.57
CA GLU A 373 6.19 12.78 -10.65
C GLU A 373 6.61 11.50 -11.38
N ILE A 374 7.34 11.63 -12.50
CA ILE A 374 7.88 10.51 -13.27
C ILE A 374 9.26 10.15 -12.71
N ASP A 375 9.46 8.88 -12.37
CA ASP A 375 10.73 8.32 -11.88
C ASP A 375 11.28 9.06 -10.64
N THR A 376 10.43 9.20 -9.63
CA THR A 376 10.72 9.94 -8.40
C THR A 376 10.34 9.10 -7.16
N PRO A 377 10.94 9.32 -5.98
CA PRO A 377 10.36 8.83 -4.74
C PRO A 377 8.94 9.36 -4.53
N LEU A 378 8.09 8.55 -3.89
CA LEU A 378 6.74 8.92 -3.48
C LEU A 378 6.47 8.43 -2.06
N ASP A 379 5.94 9.31 -1.21
CA ASP A 379 5.64 9.04 0.19
C ASP A 379 4.76 7.80 0.43
N TYR A 380 3.77 7.56 -0.42
CA TYR A 380 2.95 6.34 -0.36
C TYR A 380 3.70 5.07 -0.77
N ALA A 381 4.73 5.16 -1.63
CA ALA A 381 5.57 4.00 -1.93
C ALA A 381 6.31 3.54 -0.66
N ASP A 382 6.88 4.50 0.07
CA ASP A 382 7.56 4.25 1.34
C ASP A 382 6.60 3.68 2.40
N TYR A 383 5.39 4.24 2.50
CA TYR A 383 4.36 3.79 3.44
C TYR A 383 4.00 2.31 3.21
N TYR A 384 3.63 1.94 1.98
CA TYR A 384 3.21 0.56 1.68
C TYR A 384 4.39 -0.42 1.71
N TYR A 385 5.61 0.05 1.43
CA TYR A 385 6.82 -0.76 1.58
C TYR A 385 7.07 -1.10 3.05
N LEU A 386 6.98 -0.11 3.95
CA LEU A 386 7.12 -0.33 5.39
C LEU A 386 6.00 -1.21 5.94
N GLU A 387 4.76 -1.03 5.49
CA GLU A 387 3.65 -1.88 5.86
C GLU A 387 3.90 -3.34 5.44
N ALA A 388 4.35 -3.54 4.20
CA ALA A 388 4.67 -4.86 3.67
C ALA A 388 5.83 -5.51 4.45
N LEU A 389 6.87 -4.77 4.83
CA LEU A 389 7.96 -5.27 5.67
C LEU A 389 7.46 -5.70 7.05
N ASN A 390 6.59 -4.90 7.69
CA ASN A 390 5.99 -5.26 8.98
C ASN A 390 5.14 -6.54 8.86
N ARG A 391 4.31 -6.66 7.81
CA ARG A 391 3.52 -7.88 7.54
C ARG A 391 4.43 -9.10 7.30
N TYR A 392 5.46 -8.92 6.51
CA TYR A 392 6.44 -9.96 6.21
C TYR A 392 7.16 -10.45 7.46
N ALA A 393 7.64 -9.53 8.30
CA ALA A 393 8.27 -9.85 9.59
C ALA A 393 7.33 -10.63 10.51
N ALA A 394 6.06 -10.21 10.61
CA ALA A 394 5.06 -10.92 11.40
C ALA A 394 4.82 -12.36 10.89
N ILE A 395 4.68 -12.55 9.57
CA ILE A 395 4.47 -13.87 8.95
C ILE A 395 5.70 -14.78 9.16
N LYS A 396 6.90 -14.22 9.00
CA LYS A 396 8.17 -14.97 9.14
C LYS A 396 8.66 -15.08 10.58
N LYS A 397 7.99 -14.42 11.53
CA LYS A 397 8.41 -14.30 12.95
C LYS A 397 9.83 -13.77 13.09
N ILE A 398 10.15 -12.74 12.30
CA ILE A 398 11.40 -11.99 12.43
C ILE A 398 11.20 -10.98 13.55
N ASP A 399 11.99 -11.08 14.61
CA ASP A 399 11.97 -10.10 15.69
C ASP A 399 12.30 -8.71 15.11
N ALA A 400 11.58 -7.69 15.58
CA ALA A 400 11.96 -6.30 15.33
C ALA A 400 13.45 -6.13 15.64
N VAL A 401 14.18 -5.43 14.78
CA VAL A 401 15.61 -5.15 15.00
C VAL A 401 15.68 -4.19 16.18
N LYS A 402 15.62 -4.73 17.41
CA LYS A 402 15.90 -3.99 18.62
C LYS A 402 17.35 -3.55 18.50
N ASN A 403 17.54 -2.30 18.12
CA ASN A 403 18.86 -1.72 18.15
C ASN A 403 19.31 -1.71 19.62
N ASP A 404 20.19 -2.64 19.98
CA ASP A 404 21.05 -2.53 21.17
C ASP A 404 22.01 -1.36 20.93
N TYR A 405 21.50 -0.13 20.94
CA TYR A 405 22.31 1.03 21.26
C TYR A 405 22.34 1.15 22.78
N SER A 406 23.02 0.20 23.43
CA SER A 406 23.65 0.48 24.71
C SER A 406 24.72 1.53 24.45
N VAL A 407 24.39 2.78 24.73
CA VAL A 407 25.34 3.88 24.82
C VAL A 407 26.32 3.51 25.94
N ASN A 408 27.58 3.25 25.57
CA ASN A 408 28.72 3.43 26.46
C ASN A 408 29.21 4.87 26.34
#